data_AF-A0A832TKR2-F1
#
_entry.id   AF-A0A832TKR2-F1
#
_cell.length_a   1.000
_cell.length_b   1.000
_cell.length_c   1.000
_cell.angle_alpha   90.00
_cell.angle_beta   90.00
_cell.angle_gamma   90.00
#
_symmetry.space_group_name_H-M   'P 1'
#
loop_
_entity.id
_entity.type
_entity.pdbx_description
1 polymer ?
#
loop_
_entity_poly.entity_id
_entity_poly.type
_entity_poly.pdbx_seq_one_letter_code
_entity_poly.pdbx_strand_id
1 'polypeptide(L)'
;MPFCPDCGARLEAGSKYCTDCGARVPVDLDSGPVFDAAIESTGAETVVAIIPNLMRVRGLGILLKGPVWQHLVLTSQRIIVVQRSRKGLDRLKQDIGIIGPDYEFIFLKTMKPERILDENPDSKVIPLIELVALEVLKFSSYSTEDGIEPYWQVQITTKKGILKLRTDYHDDPGEYFQNPALKRLLGERLVLQEM
;
A
#
# COMPACT_ATOMS: atom_id res chain seq x y z
N MET A 1 7.35 15.32 11.28
CA MET A 1 7.71 15.92 9.98
C MET A 1 6.48 15.87 9.09
N PRO A 2 6.07 16.97 8.46
CA PRO A 2 4.81 17.01 7.70
C PRO A 2 4.95 16.31 6.35
N PHE A 3 3.86 15.69 5.91
CA PHE A 3 3.71 15.11 4.57
C PHE A 3 2.62 15.88 3.82
N CYS A 4 2.77 16.00 2.51
CA CYS A 4 1.78 16.67 1.67
C CYS A 4 0.44 15.91 1.77
N PRO A 5 -0.68 16.59 2.11
CA PRO A 5 -1.98 15.93 2.22
C PRO A 5 -2.49 15.41 0.86
N ASP A 6 -2.03 16.02 -0.25
CA ASP A 6 -2.50 15.69 -1.59
C ASP A 6 -1.73 14.54 -2.22
N CYS A 7 -0.39 14.51 -2.10
CA CYS A 7 0.44 13.48 -2.76
C CYS A 7 1.18 12.55 -1.79
N GLY A 8 1.33 12.94 -0.51
CA GLY A 8 2.08 12.20 0.50
C GLY A 8 3.59 12.40 0.45
N ALA A 9 4.12 13.30 -0.39
CA ALA A 9 5.54 13.63 -0.40
C ALA A 9 5.98 14.26 0.92
N ARG A 10 7.22 14.00 1.33
CA ARG A 10 7.81 14.58 2.54
C ARG A 10 7.99 16.07 2.33
N LEU A 11 7.44 16.90 3.21
CA LEU A 11 7.59 18.34 3.14
C LEU A 11 8.75 18.80 4.01
N GLU A 12 9.54 19.74 3.49
CA GLU A 12 10.51 20.46 4.31
C GLU A 12 9.78 21.38 5.30
N ALA A 13 10.37 21.58 6.48
CA ALA A 13 9.78 22.41 7.52
C ALA A 13 9.62 23.86 7.02
N GLY A 14 8.37 24.36 7.04
CA GLY A 14 8.04 25.71 6.56
C GLY A 14 7.73 25.82 5.06
N SER A 15 7.67 24.71 4.33
CA SER A 15 7.27 24.70 2.91
C SER A 15 5.84 25.24 2.74
N LYS A 16 5.67 26.25 1.87
CA LYS A 16 4.35 26.81 1.50
C LYS A 16 3.66 26.03 0.37
N TYR A 17 4.43 25.23 -0.34
CA TYR A 17 3.99 24.43 -1.48
C TYR A 17 4.80 23.13 -1.53
N CYS A 18 4.17 22.07 -2.03
CA CYS A 18 4.83 20.80 -2.29
C CYS A 18 5.66 20.92 -3.57
N THR A 19 6.94 20.62 -3.48
CA THR A 19 7.87 20.61 -4.62
C THR A 19 7.58 19.50 -5.62
N ASP A 20 6.87 18.45 -5.19
CA ASP A 20 6.57 17.28 -6.02
C ASP A 20 5.26 17.41 -6.80
N CYS A 21 4.18 17.90 -6.17
CA CYS A 21 2.87 18.00 -6.83
C CYS A 21 2.37 19.44 -7.06
N GLY A 22 3.08 20.45 -6.55
CA GLY A 22 2.69 21.86 -6.69
C GLY A 22 1.53 22.30 -5.79
N ALA A 23 0.96 21.40 -4.97
CA ALA A 23 -0.11 21.72 -4.04
C ALA A 23 0.35 22.74 -2.98
N ARG A 24 -0.54 23.66 -2.60
CA ARG A 24 -0.29 24.58 -1.48
C ARG A 24 -0.35 23.81 -0.17
N VAL A 25 0.66 24.01 0.67
CA VAL A 25 0.68 23.46 2.03
C VAL A 25 0.00 24.49 2.93
N PRO A 26 -1.09 24.15 3.62
CA PRO A 26 -1.71 25.05 4.59
C PRO A 26 -0.68 25.38 5.68
N VAL A 27 -0.28 26.64 5.77
CA VAL A 27 0.67 27.11 6.79
C VAL A 27 -0.14 27.65 7.94
N ASP A 28 -0.47 26.82 8.92
CA ASP A 28 -0.94 27.31 10.21
C ASP A 28 -0.33 26.47 11.33
N LEU A 29 0.57 27.11 12.05
CA LEU A 29 0.99 26.70 13.38
C LEU A 29 -0.22 26.86 14.31
N ASP A 30 -0.64 25.76 14.93
CA ASP A 30 -1.30 25.75 16.24
C ASP A 30 -2.78 26.16 16.34
N SER A 31 -3.68 25.47 15.64
CA SER A 31 -5.10 25.41 16.03
C SER A 31 -5.74 24.09 15.61
N GLY A 32 -6.45 23.43 16.54
CA GLY A 32 -7.23 22.21 16.33
C GLY A 32 -8.42 22.37 15.38
N PRO A 33 -9.29 21.35 15.31
CA PRO A 33 -9.67 20.68 14.08
C PRO A 33 -10.70 21.48 13.27
N VAL A 34 -10.37 21.75 12.01
CA VAL A 34 -11.37 22.01 10.98
C VAL A 34 -10.93 21.34 9.69
N PHE A 35 -11.46 20.15 9.42
CA PHE A 35 -11.54 19.61 8.07
C PHE A 35 -12.92 19.01 7.89
N ASP A 36 -13.90 19.91 7.76
CA ASP A 36 -15.08 19.60 6.98
C ASP A 36 -14.74 19.67 5.50
N ALA A 37 -15.15 18.61 4.80
CA ALA A 37 -15.52 18.58 3.40
C ALA A 37 -14.45 18.93 2.35
N ALA A 38 -13.67 17.92 1.97
CA ALA A 38 -13.43 17.61 0.55
C ALA A 38 -13.29 16.10 0.32
N ILE A 39 -14.28 15.34 0.82
CA ILE A 39 -14.75 14.18 0.05
C ILE A 39 -15.84 14.79 -0.84
N GLU A 40 -15.43 15.46 -1.90
CA GLU A 40 -16.37 15.93 -2.90
C GLU A 40 -16.87 14.70 -3.66
N SER A 41 -18.16 14.45 -3.48
CA SER A 41 -18.92 13.29 -3.90
C SER A 41 -19.18 13.27 -5.41
N THR A 42 -18.13 13.29 -6.23
CA THR A 42 -18.25 12.49 -7.45
C THR A 42 -18.16 11.05 -6.99
N GLY A 43 -19.23 10.26 -7.12
CA GLY A 43 -19.29 8.83 -6.72
C GLY A 43 -18.32 7.89 -7.46
N ALA A 44 -17.21 8.42 -7.99
CA ALA A 44 -16.13 7.69 -8.60
C ALA A 44 -15.21 7.12 -7.52
N GLU A 45 -14.99 5.82 -7.57
CA GLU A 45 -14.04 5.12 -6.73
C GLU A 45 -12.61 5.61 -7.00
N THR A 46 -11.83 5.87 -5.94
CA THR A 46 -10.44 6.36 -6.05
C THR A 46 -9.47 5.43 -5.35
N VAL A 47 -8.22 5.41 -5.82
CA VAL A 47 -7.13 4.69 -5.17
C VAL A 47 -6.63 5.51 -3.98
N VAL A 48 -6.63 4.89 -2.80
CA VAL A 48 -6.26 5.50 -1.52
C VAL A 48 -4.81 5.18 -1.17
N ALA A 49 -4.40 3.92 -1.32
CA ALA A 49 -3.07 3.47 -0.94
C ALA A 49 -2.63 2.29 -1.81
N ILE A 50 -1.32 2.12 -1.94
CA ILE A 50 -0.73 0.98 -2.66
C ILE A 50 0.35 0.39 -1.78
N ILE A 51 0.31 -0.94 -1.65
CA ILE A 51 1.27 -1.70 -0.86
C ILE A 51 1.97 -2.65 -1.82
N PRO A 52 3.20 -2.33 -2.22
CA PRO A 52 3.90 -3.09 -3.23
C PRO A 52 4.60 -4.33 -2.67
N ASN A 53 5.11 -5.15 -3.60
CA ASN A 53 6.09 -6.20 -3.33
C ASN A 53 5.69 -7.15 -2.20
N LEU A 54 4.43 -7.58 -2.19
CA LEU A 54 3.95 -8.61 -1.27
C LEU A 54 4.05 -9.98 -1.92
N MET A 55 4.91 -10.83 -1.38
CA MET A 55 5.08 -12.22 -1.77
C MET A 55 3.99 -13.10 -1.16
N ARG A 56 3.33 -13.92 -1.98
CA ARG A 56 2.45 -14.97 -1.47
C ARG A 56 3.26 -16.11 -0.85
N VAL A 57 3.02 -16.39 0.43
CA VAL A 57 3.59 -17.56 1.11
C VAL A 57 2.85 -18.81 0.62
N ARG A 58 3.51 -19.63 -0.20
CA ARG A 58 2.96 -20.93 -0.62
C ARG A 58 3.31 -22.01 0.40
N GLY A 59 2.36 -22.90 0.70
CA GLY A 59 2.61 -24.09 1.53
C GLY A 59 3.53 -25.10 0.83
N LEU A 60 3.99 -26.10 1.60
CA LEU A 60 5.06 -27.07 1.31
C LEU A 60 4.91 -27.93 0.01
N GLY A 61 3.84 -27.77 -0.78
CA GLY A 61 3.43 -28.72 -1.82
C GLY A 61 3.62 -28.31 -3.30
N ILE A 62 4.24 -27.17 -3.62
CA ILE A 62 4.42 -26.76 -5.03
C ILE A 62 5.86 -26.26 -5.24
N LEU A 63 6.78 -27.21 -5.41
CA LEU A 63 8.24 -26.99 -5.58
C LEU A 63 8.64 -26.38 -6.95
N LEU A 64 7.70 -26.19 -7.89
CA LEU A 64 8.00 -25.90 -9.30
C LEU A 64 7.68 -24.47 -9.77
N LYS A 65 6.99 -23.65 -8.97
CA LYS A 65 6.63 -22.28 -9.34
C LYS A 65 7.14 -21.33 -8.27
N GLY A 66 8.13 -20.51 -8.64
CA GLY A 66 8.77 -19.52 -7.78
C GLY A 66 7.81 -18.52 -7.12
N PRO A 67 8.34 -17.60 -6.30
CA PRO A 67 7.53 -16.68 -5.51
C PRO A 67 6.60 -15.83 -6.40
N VAL A 68 5.33 -15.78 -6.03
CA VAL A 68 4.33 -14.94 -6.72
C VAL A 68 4.23 -13.63 -5.96
N TRP A 69 4.78 -12.58 -6.56
CA TRP A 69 4.71 -11.23 -6.05
C TRP A 69 3.38 -10.59 -6.42
N GLN A 70 2.84 -9.80 -5.50
CA GLN A 70 1.57 -9.12 -5.61
C GLN A 70 1.67 -7.68 -5.10
N HIS A 71 0.85 -6.80 -5.64
CA HIS A 71 0.62 -5.45 -5.10
C HIS A 71 -0.80 -5.39 -4.57
N LEU A 72 -1.01 -4.73 -3.45
CA LEU A 72 -2.35 -4.37 -2.96
C LEU A 72 -2.63 -2.95 -3.37
N VAL A 73 -3.64 -2.74 -4.19
CA VAL A 73 -4.19 -1.42 -4.49
C VAL A 73 -5.45 -1.27 -3.65
N LEU A 74 -5.42 -0.41 -2.65
CA LEU A 74 -6.56 -0.10 -1.81
C LEU A 74 -7.29 1.11 -2.37
N THR A 75 -8.60 0.96 -2.52
CA THR A 75 -9.50 2.00 -3.00
C THR A 75 -10.53 2.35 -1.92
N SER A 76 -11.37 3.34 -2.18
CA SER A 76 -12.49 3.66 -1.28
C SER A 76 -13.52 2.52 -1.13
N GLN A 77 -13.52 1.49 -2.00
CA GLN A 77 -14.54 0.43 -2.00
C GLN A 77 -14.00 -1.01 -1.93
N ARG A 78 -12.75 -1.24 -2.33
CA ARG A 78 -12.18 -2.59 -2.49
C ARG A 78 -10.65 -2.61 -2.42
N ILE A 79 -10.10 -3.79 -2.16
CA ILE A 79 -8.69 -4.11 -2.32
C ILE A 79 -8.53 -4.89 -3.62
N ILE A 80 -7.68 -4.41 -4.53
CA ILE A 80 -7.32 -5.09 -5.77
C ILE A 80 -5.94 -5.71 -5.58
N VAL A 81 -5.88 -7.04 -5.61
CA VAL A 81 -4.65 -7.82 -5.48
C VAL A 81 -4.11 -8.12 -6.88
N VAL A 82 -3.15 -7.30 -7.31
CA VAL A 82 -2.52 -7.37 -8.64
C VAL A 82 -1.34 -8.33 -8.59
N GLN A 83 -1.22 -9.29 -9.52
CA GLN A 83 -0.04 -10.15 -9.63
C GLN A 83 1.07 -9.46 -10.45
N ARG A 84 2.32 -9.55 -10.00
CA ARG A 84 3.50 -8.90 -10.62
C ARG A 84 3.97 -9.61 -11.91
N SER A 85 3.08 -10.08 -12.78
CA SER A 85 3.51 -10.73 -14.03
C SER A 85 2.69 -10.33 -15.23
N ARG A 86 3.42 -9.90 -16.27
CA ARG A 86 3.03 -9.66 -17.67
C ARG A 86 2.77 -8.20 -18.02
N LYS A 87 3.83 -7.59 -18.57
CA LYS A 87 3.87 -6.43 -19.46
C LYS A 87 3.52 -5.05 -18.88
N GLY A 88 2.61 -4.94 -17.91
CA GLY A 88 2.22 -3.65 -17.31
C GLY A 88 3.21 -3.16 -16.24
N LEU A 89 3.51 -4.01 -15.25
CA LEU A 89 4.39 -3.67 -14.13
C LEU A 89 5.87 -4.07 -14.30
N ASP A 90 6.24 -4.82 -15.34
CA ASP A 90 7.64 -5.23 -15.58
C ASP A 90 8.45 -4.15 -16.32
N ARG A 91 7.81 -3.23 -17.05
CA ARG A 91 8.48 -2.05 -17.66
C ARG A 91 9.05 -1.06 -16.64
N LEU A 92 8.67 -1.23 -15.38
CA LEU A 92 8.99 -0.36 -14.25
C LEU A 92 10.22 -0.82 -13.46
N LYS A 93 10.74 -2.04 -13.73
CA LYS A 93 11.84 -2.62 -12.95
C LYS A 93 13.25 -2.28 -13.41
N GLN A 94 13.44 -1.71 -14.61
CA GLN A 94 14.76 -1.71 -15.23
C GLN A 94 15.58 -0.42 -15.07
N ASP A 95 14.99 0.72 -14.68
CA ASP A 95 15.72 2.00 -14.78
C ASP A 95 15.87 2.85 -13.53
N ILE A 96 15.32 2.52 -12.36
CA ILE A 96 15.44 3.43 -11.21
C ILE A 96 15.73 2.68 -9.91
N GLY A 97 16.90 3.00 -9.34
CA GLY A 97 17.30 2.56 -8.02
C GLY A 97 16.39 3.14 -6.93
N ILE A 98 16.24 2.32 -5.89
CA ILE A 98 15.65 2.56 -4.58
C ILE A 98 15.66 4.05 -4.17
N ILE A 99 14.49 4.60 -3.79
CA ILE A 99 14.24 5.41 -2.58
C ILE A 99 12.72 5.67 -2.48
N GLY A 100 12.11 5.25 -1.36
CA GLY A 100 10.96 5.94 -0.79
C GLY A 100 9.73 6.03 -1.70
N PRO A 101 8.91 7.09 -1.65
CA PRO A 101 7.58 7.13 -2.27
C PRO A 101 7.66 7.15 -3.80
N ASP A 102 7.76 5.96 -4.41
CA ASP A 102 8.05 5.83 -5.83
C ASP A 102 7.00 6.54 -6.70
N TYR A 103 7.48 7.33 -7.67
CA TYR A 103 6.72 8.01 -8.71
C TYR A 103 5.64 7.12 -9.37
N GLU A 104 5.88 5.81 -9.42
CA GLU A 104 4.98 4.79 -9.95
C GLU A 104 3.69 4.64 -9.14
N PHE A 105 3.77 4.81 -7.82
CA PHE A 105 2.60 4.78 -6.94
C PHE A 105 1.80 6.08 -7.02
N ILE A 106 2.44 7.21 -7.33
CA ILE A 106 1.71 8.46 -7.63
C ILE A 106 0.86 8.26 -8.88
N PHE A 107 1.43 7.68 -9.94
CA PHE A 107 0.68 7.38 -11.16
C PHE A 107 -0.52 6.46 -10.87
N LEU A 108 -0.30 5.35 -10.16
CA LEU A 108 -1.37 4.42 -9.80
C LEU A 108 -2.42 5.05 -8.86
N LYS A 109 -2.05 5.96 -7.96
CA LYS A 109 -3.01 6.72 -7.13
C LYS A 109 -3.94 7.60 -7.96
N THR A 110 -3.47 8.10 -9.10
CA THR A 110 -4.27 8.91 -10.04
C THR A 110 -5.04 8.07 -11.07
N MET A 111 -4.74 6.76 -11.17
CA MET A 111 -5.48 5.86 -12.06
C MET A 111 -6.85 5.52 -11.50
N LYS A 112 -7.82 5.42 -12.41
CA LYS A 112 -9.13 4.86 -12.10
C LYS A 112 -9.01 3.36 -11.80
N PRO A 113 -9.68 2.84 -10.77
CA PRO A 113 -9.69 1.42 -10.44
C PRO A 113 -10.06 0.51 -11.62
N GLU A 114 -10.97 0.93 -12.50
CA GLU A 114 -11.37 0.17 -13.70
C GLU A 114 -10.17 -0.05 -14.63
N ARG A 115 -9.37 0.99 -14.86
CA ARG A 115 -8.19 0.90 -15.71
C ARG A 115 -7.15 -0.06 -15.13
N ILE A 116 -7.00 -0.08 -13.81
CA ILE A 116 -6.08 -1.02 -13.13
C ILE A 116 -6.53 -2.47 -13.39
N LEU A 117 -7.83 -2.74 -13.38
CA LEU A 117 -8.39 -4.05 -13.68
C LEU A 117 -8.26 -4.41 -15.17
N ASP A 118 -8.49 -3.46 -16.08
CA ASP A 118 -8.34 -3.66 -17.52
C ASP A 118 -6.88 -4.02 -17.88
N GLU A 119 -5.91 -3.35 -17.25
CA GLU A 119 -4.49 -3.63 -17.44
C GLU A 119 -4.04 -4.90 -16.70
N ASN A 120 -4.82 -5.39 -15.73
CA ASN A 120 -4.49 -6.56 -14.90
C ASN A 120 -5.73 -7.47 -14.71
N PRO A 121 -6.19 -8.16 -15.77
CA PRO A 121 -7.45 -8.92 -15.75
C PRO A 121 -7.42 -10.11 -14.77
N ASP A 122 -6.25 -10.61 -14.41
CA ASP A 122 -6.07 -11.70 -13.45
C ASP A 122 -6.07 -11.24 -11.97
N SER A 123 -6.37 -9.96 -11.73
CA SER A 123 -6.40 -9.38 -10.38
C SER A 123 -7.52 -9.97 -9.54
N LYS A 124 -7.22 -10.28 -8.28
CA LYS A 124 -8.25 -10.68 -7.32
C LYS A 124 -8.83 -9.43 -6.65
N VAL A 125 -10.13 -9.25 -6.74
CA VAL A 125 -10.84 -8.14 -6.09
C VAL A 125 -11.44 -8.60 -4.75
N ILE A 126 -11.22 -7.83 -3.70
CA ILE A 126 -11.77 -8.04 -2.36
C ILE A 126 -12.57 -6.80 -1.98
N PRO A 127 -13.91 -6.81 -2.06
CA PRO A 127 -14.74 -5.71 -1.60
C PRO A 127 -14.49 -5.41 -0.12
N LEU A 128 -14.44 -4.15 0.29
CA LEU A 128 -14.24 -3.77 1.69
C LEU A 128 -15.39 -4.26 2.59
N ILE A 129 -16.58 -4.49 2.04
CA ILE A 129 -17.71 -5.10 2.75
C ILE A 129 -17.50 -6.61 3.07
N GLU A 130 -16.57 -7.26 2.37
CA GLU A 130 -16.15 -8.64 2.66
C GLU A 130 -14.92 -8.69 3.56
N LEU A 131 -14.22 -7.57 3.75
CA LEU A 131 -13.03 -7.48 4.58
C LEU A 131 -13.43 -7.50 6.07
N VAL A 132 -12.92 -8.50 6.78
CA VAL A 132 -13.07 -8.64 8.24
C VAL A 132 -11.89 -7.94 8.93
N ALA A 133 -10.66 -8.26 8.52
CA ALA A 133 -9.46 -7.66 9.09
C ALA A 133 -8.30 -7.65 8.07
N LEU A 134 -7.41 -6.68 8.24
CA LEU A 134 -6.10 -6.60 7.62
C LEU A 134 -5.09 -6.50 8.76
N GLU A 135 -4.42 -7.61 9.05
CA GLU A 135 -3.47 -7.74 10.15
C GLU A 135 -2.05 -7.70 9.58
N VAL A 136 -1.19 -6.89 10.20
CA VAL A 136 0.20 -6.70 9.80
C VAL A 136 1.06 -7.07 11.00
N LEU A 137 1.72 -8.22 10.89
CA LEU A 137 2.49 -8.84 11.97
C LEU A 137 3.97 -8.75 11.64
N LYS A 138 4.76 -8.14 12.52
CA LYS A 138 6.22 -8.19 12.43
C LYS A 138 6.71 -9.50 13.03
N PHE A 139 7.52 -10.24 12.28
CA PHE A 139 8.18 -11.46 12.75
C PHE A 139 9.69 -11.26 12.70
N SER A 140 10.42 -11.77 13.69
CA SER A 140 11.85 -12.00 13.58
C SER A 140 12.08 -13.41 12.99
N SER A 141 12.84 -13.53 11.90
CA SER A 141 13.23 -14.84 11.36
C SER A 141 14.63 -15.23 11.82
N TYR A 142 14.82 -16.52 12.11
CA TYR A 142 16.15 -17.08 12.40
C TYR A 142 16.90 -17.39 11.09
N SER A 143 18.04 -16.72 10.94
CA SER A 143 19.25 -17.12 10.22
C SER A 143 19.24 -17.14 8.68
N THR A 144 19.75 -16.07 8.08
CA THR A 144 20.82 -16.22 7.07
C THR A 144 22.16 -16.34 7.82
N GLU A 145 23.26 -16.69 7.13
CA GLU A 145 24.62 -16.73 7.74
C GLU A 145 25.05 -15.37 8.35
N ASP A 146 24.31 -14.29 8.05
CA ASP A 146 24.64 -12.89 8.38
C ASP A 146 23.76 -12.25 9.48
N GLY A 147 22.70 -12.91 10.01
CA GLY A 147 21.93 -12.36 11.14
C GLY A 147 20.43 -12.70 11.20
N ILE A 148 19.73 -12.01 12.11
CA ILE A 148 18.26 -12.04 12.29
C ILE A 148 17.68 -10.86 11.52
N GLU A 149 16.98 -11.14 10.41
CA GLU A 149 16.24 -10.12 9.68
C GLU A 149 14.74 -10.21 10.01
N PRO A 150 14.11 -9.08 10.39
CA PRO A 150 12.66 -9.04 10.57
C PRO A 150 11.98 -9.08 9.21
N TYR A 151 10.83 -9.76 9.13
CA TYR A 151 9.93 -9.68 7.99
C TYR A 151 8.52 -9.37 8.47
N TRP A 152 7.72 -8.73 7.62
CA TRP A 152 6.33 -8.47 7.92
C TRP A 152 5.43 -9.46 7.18
N GLN A 153 4.44 -9.99 7.90
CA GLN A 153 3.37 -10.79 7.34
C GLN A 153 2.10 -9.96 7.28
N VAL A 154 1.49 -9.89 6.10
CA VAL A 154 0.22 -9.22 5.85
C VAL A 154 -0.86 -10.29 5.70
N GLN A 155 -1.81 -10.31 6.61
CA GLN A 155 -2.94 -11.23 6.61
C GLN A 155 -4.24 -10.48 6.30
N ILE A 156 -4.85 -10.81 5.17
CA ILE A 156 -6.15 -10.27 4.77
C ILE A 156 -7.20 -11.33 5.07
N THR A 157 -8.02 -11.07 6.09
CA THR A 157 -9.12 -11.93 6.52
C THR A 157 -10.42 -11.41 5.91
N THR A 158 -11.11 -12.26 5.16
CA THR A 158 -12.39 -11.95 4.52
C THR A 158 -13.46 -12.93 4.99
N LYS A 159 -14.74 -12.62 4.74
CA LYS A 159 -15.86 -13.55 4.98
C LYS A 159 -15.70 -14.90 4.26
N LYS A 160 -14.92 -14.96 3.19
CA LYS A 160 -14.70 -16.16 2.36
C LYS A 160 -13.41 -16.91 2.66
N GLY A 161 -12.53 -16.36 3.49
CA GLY A 161 -11.24 -16.98 3.82
C GLY A 161 -10.11 -15.99 4.02
N ILE A 162 -8.90 -16.52 4.14
CA ILE A 162 -7.69 -15.79 4.55
C ILE A 162 -6.67 -15.79 3.43
N LEU A 163 -6.07 -14.63 3.15
CA LEU A 163 -4.91 -14.48 2.26
C LEU A 163 -3.70 -14.03 3.09
N LYS A 164 -2.64 -14.83 3.10
CA LYS A 164 -1.37 -14.53 3.77
C LYS A 164 -0.31 -14.13 2.76
N LEU A 165 0.29 -12.97 2.98
CA LEU A 165 1.38 -12.42 2.19
C LEU A 165 2.54 -12.03 3.11
N ARG A 166 3.74 -11.93 2.55
CA ARG A 166 4.94 -11.43 3.23
C ARG A 166 5.56 -10.31 2.42
N THR A 167 6.19 -9.37 3.08
CA THR A 167 6.96 -8.31 2.42
C THR A 167 8.31 -8.87 1.97
N ASP A 168 9.00 -8.19 1.06
CA ASP A 168 10.41 -8.44 0.81
C ASP A 168 11.28 -7.98 1.99
N TYR A 169 12.54 -8.41 1.97
CA TYR A 169 13.52 -8.22 3.04
C TYR A 169 14.17 -6.83 3.05
N HIS A 170 13.77 -5.91 2.15
CA HIS A 170 14.65 -4.80 1.79
C HIS A 170 14.24 -3.39 2.21
N ASP A 171 13.07 -3.15 2.78
CA ASP A 171 12.71 -1.86 3.38
C ASP A 171 11.69 -2.09 4.50
N ASP A 172 11.58 -1.18 5.48
CA ASP A 172 10.56 -1.28 6.56
C ASP A 172 9.16 -1.07 5.98
N PRO A 173 8.48 -2.14 5.53
CA PRO A 173 7.21 -2.04 4.86
C PRO A 173 6.09 -1.71 5.85
N GLY A 174 6.38 -1.75 7.16
CA GLY A 174 5.50 -1.27 8.21
C GLY A 174 5.11 0.19 7.98
N GLU A 175 5.98 1.01 7.37
CA GLU A 175 5.69 2.41 7.09
C GLU A 175 4.49 2.59 6.15
N TYR A 176 4.32 1.71 5.15
CA TYR A 176 3.15 1.74 4.25
C TYR A 176 1.84 1.59 5.03
N PHE A 177 1.87 0.80 6.10
CA PHE A 177 0.70 0.56 6.94
C PHE A 177 0.45 1.65 7.98
N GLN A 178 1.41 2.55 8.19
CA GLN A 178 1.22 3.71 9.06
C GLN A 178 0.49 4.88 8.38
N ASN A 179 0.26 4.80 7.06
CA ASN A 179 -0.39 5.83 6.25
C ASN A 179 -1.75 6.28 6.85
N PRO A 180 -1.96 7.58 7.10
CA PRO A 180 -3.20 8.10 7.70
C PRO A 180 -4.47 7.82 6.86
N ALA A 181 -4.37 7.87 5.53
CA ALA A 181 -5.50 7.59 4.65
C ALA A 181 -5.90 6.11 4.71
N LEU A 182 -4.91 5.21 4.81
CA LEU A 182 -5.14 3.78 5.03
C LEU A 182 -5.81 3.51 6.38
N LYS A 183 -5.30 4.13 7.46
CA LYS A 183 -5.89 4.04 8.80
C LYS A 183 -7.33 4.56 8.81
N ARG A 184 -7.61 5.67 8.12
CA ARG A 184 -8.97 6.23 7.99
C ARG A 184 -9.90 5.30 7.21
N LEU A 185 -9.42 4.70 6.12
CA LEU A 185 -10.21 3.80 5.26
C LEU A 185 -10.57 2.48 5.97
N LEU A 186 -9.60 1.88 6.65
CA LEU A 186 -9.76 0.57 7.26
C LEU A 186 -10.28 0.64 8.69
N GLY A 187 -9.98 1.71 9.41
CA GLY A 187 -10.35 1.90 10.81
C GLY A 187 -9.83 0.77 11.67
N GLU A 188 -10.70 0.25 12.55
CA GLU A 188 -10.40 -0.88 13.45
C GLU A 188 -10.07 -2.20 12.72
N ARG A 189 -10.37 -2.30 11.41
CA ARG A 189 -10.03 -3.49 10.62
C ARG A 189 -8.53 -3.56 10.32
N LEU A 190 -7.78 -2.45 10.42
CA LEU A 190 -6.34 -2.46 10.28
C LEU A 190 -5.70 -2.66 11.64
N VAL A 191 -5.04 -3.81 11.81
CA VAL A 191 -4.36 -4.16 13.06
C VAL A 191 -2.86 -4.26 12.78
N LEU A 192 -2.07 -3.43 13.46
CA LEU A 192 -0.60 -3.46 13.39
C LEU A 192 -0.09 -4.05 14.71
N GLN A 193 0.66 -5.15 14.62
CA GLN A 193 1.29 -5.78 15.78
C GLN A 193 2.78 -5.96 15.54
N GLU A 194 3.56 -5.52 16.52
CA GLU A 194 4.95 -5.88 16.67
C GLU A 194 5.02 -7.06 17.65
N MET A 195 5.51 -8.21 17.18
CA MET A 195 5.67 -9.42 18.01
C MET A 195 7.14 -9.69 18.29
#